data_AF-A0A940ABD3-F1
#
_entry.id   AF-A0A940ABD3-F1
#
_cell.length_a   1.000
_cell.length_b   1.000
_cell.length_c   1.000
_cell.angle_alpha   90.00
_cell.angle_beta   90.00
_cell.angle_gamma   90.00
#
_symmetry.space_group_name_H-M   'P 1'
#
loop_
_entity.id
_entity.type
_entity.pdbx_description
1 polymer ?
#
loop_
_entity_poly.entity_id
_entity_poly.type
_entity_poly.pdbx_seq_one_letter_code
_entity_poly.pdbx_strand_id
1 'polypeptide(L)'
;MKKFFSMLVLAALLLCGCKQDVPLTFQAGTYEVTTQGHNGDIRLSVTFSDSTILDIQVLEQHETPHIGDIVFDQMIPQIIKANGVGVDAMTGATISCNALKTAVVEAASMANVSDVEQFRTTGLPKEEKQPVEGTWDVVIVGAGGAGMAAAAEAAQQGNTVLVIEKNAEIGGNTLVSGGIFQ
;
A
#
# COMPACT_ATOMS: atom_id res chain seq x y z
N MET A 1 57.21 -5.06 -9.16
CA MET A 1 56.39 -5.05 -7.93
C MET A 1 55.09 -4.23 -8.01
N LYS A 2 54.78 -3.50 -9.11
CA LYS A 2 53.53 -2.71 -9.24
C LYS A 2 52.34 -3.45 -9.88
N LYS A 3 52.54 -4.67 -10.41
CA LYS A 3 51.49 -5.47 -11.07
C LYS A 3 50.83 -6.52 -10.16
N PHE A 4 51.41 -6.82 -9.00
CA PHE A 4 50.86 -7.79 -8.04
C PHE A 4 49.91 -7.14 -7.01
N PHE A 5 50.04 -5.84 -6.76
CA PHE A 5 49.16 -5.12 -5.83
C PHE A 5 47.79 -4.77 -6.45
N SER A 6 47.68 -4.80 -7.79
CA SER A 6 46.44 -4.52 -8.51
C SER A 6 45.47 -5.71 -8.56
N MET A 7 45.93 -6.92 -8.21
CA MET A 7 45.11 -8.13 -8.29
C MET A 7 44.43 -8.47 -6.95
N LEU A 8 44.92 -7.90 -5.83
CA LEU A 8 44.36 -8.15 -4.50
C LEU A 8 43.21 -7.18 -4.14
N VAL A 9 43.12 -6.02 -4.81
CA VAL A 9 42.04 -5.04 -4.59
C VAL A 9 40.78 -5.38 -5.42
N LEU A 10 40.91 -6.24 -6.44
CA LEU A 10 39.79 -6.66 -7.29
C LEU A 10 38.99 -7.84 -6.72
N ALA A 11 39.48 -8.52 -5.68
CA ALA A 11 38.78 -9.62 -5.02
C ALA A 11 37.92 -9.17 -3.81
N ALA A 12 38.05 -7.90 -3.38
CA ALA A 12 37.30 -7.38 -2.23
C ALA A 12 36.00 -6.64 -2.60
N LEU A 13 35.74 -6.38 -3.89
CA LEU A 13 34.52 -5.70 -4.36
C LEU A 13 33.42 -6.65 -4.91
N LEU A 14 33.63 -7.97 -4.85
CA LEU A 14 32.66 -8.97 -5.32
C LEU A 14 31.78 -9.58 -4.22
N LEU A 15 31.86 -9.06 -2.98
CA LEU A 15 30.88 -9.31 -1.92
C LEU A 15 29.78 -8.22 -1.93
N CYS A 16 29.37 -7.80 -3.12
CA CYS A 16 28.16 -7.01 -3.29
C CYS A 16 27.00 -7.89 -2.84
N GLY A 17 26.41 -7.53 -1.70
CA GLY A 17 25.42 -8.32 -0.99
C GLY A 17 24.25 -8.73 -1.87
N CYS A 18 24.27 -9.97 -2.34
CA CYS A 18 23.04 -10.72 -2.52
C CYS A 18 22.42 -10.84 -1.13
N LYS A 19 21.47 -9.95 -0.79
CA LYS A 19 20.43 -10.32 0.17
C LYS A 19 19.83 -11.60 -0.38
N GLN A 20 20.22 -12.75 0.19
CA GLN A 20 19.50 -13.97 -0.09
C GLN A 20 18.13 -13.77 0.52
N ASP A 21 17.08 -13.82 -0.28
CA ASP A 21 15.71 -13.91 0.21
C ASP A 21 15.58 -15.25 0.94
N VAL A 22 15.99 -15.26 2.21
CA VAL A 22 15.77 -16.38 3.10
C VAL A 22 14.26 -16.47 3.29
N PRO A 23 13.64 -17.66 3.13
CA PRO A 23 12.22 -17.81 3.39
C PRO A 23 11.90 -17.37 4.82
N LEU A 24 10.97 -16.43 4.95
CA LEU A 24 10.49 -15.99 6.26
C LEU A 24 9.80 -17.14 6.97
N THR A 25 10.09 -17.26 8.27
CA THR A 25 9.45 -18.25 9.13
C THR A 25 8.68 -17.54 10.22
N PHE A 26 7.56 -18.14 10.63
CA PHE A 26 6.67 -17.64 11.65
C PHE A 26 6.30 -18.78 12.62
N GLN A 27 5.86 -18.40 13.81
CA GLN A 27 5.17 -19.29 14.71
C GLN A 27 3.70 -19.35 14.29
N ALA A 28 3.26 -20.55 13.89
CA ALA A 28 1.89 -20.76 13.45
C ALA A 28 0.90 -20.44 14.58
N GLY A 29 -0.13 -19.67 14.26
CA GLY A 29 -1.10 -19.20 15.23
C GLY A 29 -1.89 -17.99 14.73
N THR A 30 -2.91 -17.63 15.50
CA THR A 30 -3.71 -16.43 15.28
C THR A 30 -3.37 -15.41 16.34
N TYR A 31 -3.04 -14.20 15.91
CA TYR A 31 -2.57 -13.11 16.76
C TYR A 31 -3.50 -11.92 16.58
N GLU A 32 -4.11 -11.47 17.68
CA GLU A 32 -4.91 -10.26 17.69
C GLU A 32 -4.04 -9.07 18.08
N VAL A 33 -4.19 -7.99 17.31
CA VAL A 33 -3.42 -6.76 17.48
C VAL A 33 -4.35 -5.56 17.38
N THR A 34 -4.04 -4.52 18.16
CA THR A 34 -4.76 -3.26 18.13
C THR A 34 -3.77 -2.14 17.89
N THR A 35 -4.04 -1.32 16.87
CA THR A 35 -3.20 -0.17 16.52
C THR A 35 -4.04 1.07 16.31
N GLN A 36 -3.47 2.23 16.58
CA GLN A 36 -4.10 3.52 16.31
C GLN A 36 -4.20 3.78 14.80
N GLY A 37 -5.43 3.88 14.27
CA GLY A 37 -5.75 4.38 12.94
C GLY A 37 -6.01 5.90 12.92
N HIS A 38 -6.51 6.42 11.79
CA HIS A 38 -6.72 7.87 11.63
C HIS A 38 -7.84 8.42 12.53
N ASN A 39 -8.99 7.74 12.57
CA ASN A 39 -10.17 8.17 13.32
C ASN A 39 -10.38 7.41 14.64
N GLY A 40 -9.59 6.37 14.91
CA GLY A 40 -9.69 5.55 16.11
C GLY A 40 -8.88 4.26 15.98
N ASP A 41 -9.05 3.36 16.95
CA ASP A 41 -8.31 2.10 16.97
C ASP A 41 -8.77 1.16 15.84
N ILE A 42 -7.84 0.36 15.33
CA ILE A 42 -8.07 -0.71 14.37
C ILE A 42 -7.63 -2.01 15.05
N ARG A 43 -8.55 -2.96 15.19
CA ARG A 43 -8.28 -4.29 15.74
C ARG A 43 -8.30 -5.33 14.63
N LEU A 44 -7.19 -6.06 14.50
CA LEU A 44 -6.97 -7.05 13.46
C LEU A 44 -6.66 -8.40 14.08
N SER A 45 -7.10 -9.46 13.42
CA SER A 45 -6.72 -10.84 13.72
C SER A 45 -5.93 -11.38 12.53
N VAL A 46 -4.65 -11.69 12.75
CA VAL A 46 -3.75 -12.19 11.71
C VAL A 46 -3.41 -13.64 11.99
N THR A 47 -3.64 -14.50 11.01
CA THR A 47 -3.32 -15.93 11.09
C THR A 47 -2.08 -16.25 10.27
N PHE A 48 -1.07 -16.83 10.92
CA PHE A 48 0.15 -17.29 10.30
C PHE A 48 0.22 -18.82 10.29
N SER A 49 0.81 -19.35 9.22
CA SER A 49 1.40 -20.69 9.20
C SER A 49 2.85 -20.63 9.67
N ASP A 50 3.63 -21.68 9.43
CA ASP A 50 5.08 -21.68 9.69
C ASP A 50 5.89 -20.78 8.73
N SER A 51 5.31 -20.40 7.59
CA SER A 51 6.02 -19.77 6.47
C SER A 51 5.26 -18.66 5.77
N THR A 52 3.94 -18.56 5.95
CA THR A 52 3.10 -17.58 5.26
C THR A 52 1.95 -17.03 6.09
N ILE A 53 1.53 -15.80 5.78
CA ILE A 53 0.25 -15.21 6.22
C ILE A 53 -0.89 -15.94 5.53
N LEU A 54 -1.79 -16.55 6.30
CA LEU A 54 -2.96 -17.26 5.78
C LEU A 54 -4.18 -16.34 5.66
N ASP A 55 -4.40 -15.49 6.66
CA ASP A 55 -5.59 -14.66 6.75
C ASP A 55 -5.33 -13.40 7.59
N ILE A 56 -6.03 -12.32 7.26
CA ILE A 56 -6.07 -11.07 8.02
C ILE A 56 -7.51 -10.62 8.09
N GLN A 57 -8.09 -10.62 9.28
CA GLN A 57 -9.47 -10.21 9.52
C GLN A 57 -9.51 -8.89 10.28
N VAL A 58 -10.34 -7.96 9.81
CA VAL A 58 -10.66 -6.72 10.52
C VAL A 58 -11.77 -7.02 11.52
N LEU A 59 -11.44 -7.02 12.81
CA LEU A 59 -12.41 -7.26 13.88
C LEU A 59 -13.15 -5.98 14.27
N GLU A 60 -12.43 -4.86 14.28
CA GLU A 60 -12.97 -3.54 14.62
C GLU A 60 -12.16 -2.46 13.89
N GLN A 61 -12.84 -1.43 13.41
CA GLN A 61 -12.21 -0.28 12.76
C GLN A 61 -13.09 0.95 12.93
N HIS A 62 -12.46 2.11 13.11
CA HIS A 62 -13.15 3.40 13.26
C HIS A 62 -12.78 4.37 12.12
N GLU A 63 -12.28 3.87 11.00
CA GLU A 63 -11.82 4.68 9.87
C GLU A 63 -12.95 5.41 9.14
N THR A 64 -12.58 6.37 8.28
CA THR A 64 -13.56 7.06 7.44
C THR A 64 -14.21 6.05 6.50
N PRO A 65 -15.55 5.90 6.50
CA PRO A 65 -16.24 5.02 5.56
C PRO A 65 -15.84 5.33 4.12
N HIS A 66 -15.78 4.30 3.27
CA HIS A 66 -15.34 4.38 1.88
C HIS A 66 -13.82 4.56 1.71
N ILE A 67 -13.18 5.46 2.48
CA ILE A 67 -11.73 5.67 2.38
C ILE A 67 -10.95 4.53 3.06
N GLY A 68 -11.33 4.18 4.29
CA GLY A 68 -10.69 3.11 5.08
C GLY A 68 -11.01 1.72 4.56
N ASP A 69 -12.25 1.52 4.09
CA ASP A 69 -12.71 0.22 3.59
C ASP A 69 -11.86 -0.25 2.40
N ILE A 70 -11.55 0.67 1.47
CA ILE A 70 -10.70 0.37 0.32
C ILE A 70 -9.31 -0.07 0.77
N VAL A 71 -8.76 0.51 1.84
CA VAL A 71 -7.47 0.09 2.42
C VAL A 71 -7.52 -1.38 2.79
N PHE A 72 -8.55 -1.81 3.52
CA PHE A 72 -8.68 -3.20 3.91
C PHE A 72 -8.93 -4.10 2.68
N ASP A 73 -9.88 -3.74 1.82
CA ASP A 73 -10.30 -4.53 0.67
C ASP A 73 -9.18 -4.74 -0.36
N GLN A 74 -8.31 -3.74 -0.57
CA GLN A 74 -7.26 -3.82 -1.58
C GLN A 74 -5.90 -4.22 -1.00
N MET A 75 -5.56 -3.75 0.20
CA MET A 75 -4.21 -3.92 0.75
C MET A 75 -4.03 -5.25 1.47
N ILE A 76 -5.06 -5.77 2.16
CA ILE A 76 -4.98 -7.08 2.83
C ILE A 76 -4.65 -8.20 1.82
N PRO A 77 -5.34 -8.34 0.67
CA PRO A 77 -5.00 -9.36 -0.30
C PRO A 77 -3.57 -9.21 -0.85
N GLN A 78 -3.10 -7.96 -1.02
CA GLN A 78 -1.73 -7.70 -1.47
C GLN A 78 -0.70 -8.11 -0.43
N ILE A 79 -0.94 -7.85 0.86
CA ILE A 79 -0.06 -8.24 1.96
C ILE A 79 0.04 -9.77 2.05
N ILE A 80 -1.11 -10.46 1.98
CA ILE A 80 -1.15 -11.93 1.98
C ILE A 80 -0.38 -12.48 0.78
N LYS A 81 -0.63 -11.96 -0.43
CA LYS A 81 0.06 -12.38 -1.65
C LYS A 81 1.56 -12.09 -1.63
N ALA A 82 1.96 -10.95 -1.08
CA ALA A 82 3.36 -10.58 -0.93
C ALA A 82 4.07 -11.37 0.17
N ASN A 83 3.32 -11.92 1.13
CA ASN A 83 3.85 -12.45 2.38
C ASN A 83 4.71 -11.42 3.14
N GLY A 84 4.27 -10.17 3.13
CA GLY A 84 5.02 -9.03 3.66
C GLY A 84 4.25 -7.71 3.54
N VAL A 85 4.71 -6.69 4.26
CA VAL A 85 4.03 -5.38 4.32
C VAL A 85 4.66 -4.32 3.40
N GLY A 86 5.60 -4.73 2.54
CA GLY A 86 6.28 -3.88 1.54
C GLY A 86 5.41 -3.49 0.34
N VAL A 87 4.10 -3.60 0.45
CA VAL A 87 3.12 -3.19 -0.58
C VAL A 87 2.96 -1.67 -0.60
N ASP A 88 2.57 -1.09 -1.74
CA ASP A 88 2.44 0.36 -1.85
C ASP A 88 1.26 0.90 -1.00
N ALA A 89 1.41 2.12 -0.48
CA ALA A 89 0.33 2.80 0.23
C ALA A 89 -0.64 3.43 -0.76
N MET A 90 -1.92 3.52 -0.38
CA MET A 90 -2.92 4.19 -1.21
C MET A 90 -2.93 5.70 -0.97
N THR A 91 -2.88 6.46 -2.06
CA THR A 91 -2.90 7.92 -2.01
C THR A 91 -4.20 8.40 -1.38
N GLY A 92 -4.09 9.28 -0.37
CA GLY A 92 -5.21 9.82 0.38
C GLY A 92 -5.56 9.04 1.66
N ALA A 93 -5.00 7.85 1.85
CA ALA A 93 -5.25 6.99 3.03
C ALA A 93 -3.95 6.59 3.77
N THR A 94 -2.94 7.46 3.75
CA THR A 94 -1.59 7.16 4.27
C THR A 94 -1.59 6.69 5.72
N ILE A 95 -2.39 7.33 6.59
CA ILE A 95 -2.42 7.01 8.02
C ILE A 95 -3.02 5.62 8.24
N SER A 96 -4.15 5.33 7.61
CA SER A 96 -4.81 4.02 7.67
C SER A 96 -3.95 2.90 7.06
N CYS A 97 -3.30 3.16 5.92
CA CYS A 97 -2.34 2.21 5.31
C CYS A 97 -1.19 1.89 6.27
N ASN A 98 -0.61 2.91 6.90
CA ASN A 98 0.49 2.72 7.83
C ASN A 98 0.04 2.03 9.12
N ALA A 99 -1.17 2.31 9.61
CA ALA A 99 -1.75 1.61 10.76
C ALA A 99 -1.90 0.11 10.46
N LEU A 100 -2.50 -0.26 9.31
CA LEU A 100 -2.62 -1.65 8.87
C LEU A 100 -1.24 -2.34 8.75
N LYS A 101 -0.27 -1.70 8.10
CA LYS A 101 1.10 -2.25 8.01
C LYS A 101 1.72 -2.46 9.40
N THR A 102 1.58 -1.47 10.28
CA THR A 102 2.14 -1.53 11.63
C THR A 102 1.52 -2.68 12.42
N ALA A 103 0.20 -2.82 12.36
CA ALA A 103 -0.52 -3.91 13.01
C ALA A 103 -0.05 -5.29 12.52
N VAL A 104 0.07 -5.46 11.20
CA VAL A 104 0.55 -6.73 10.63
C VAL A 104 2.01 -7.01 11.04
N VAL A 105 2.86 -6.00 11.14
CA VAL A 105 4.24 -6.19 11.64
C VAL A 105 4.26 -6.53 13.13
N GLU A 106 3.42 -5.90 13.94
CA GLU A 106 3.28 -6.27 15.36
C GLU A 106 2.81 -7.71 15.51
N ALA A 107 1.81 -8.13 14.71
CA ALA A 107 1.35 -9.51 14.70
C ALA A 107 2.45 -10.49 14.27
N ALA A 108 3.22 -10.15 13.23
CA ALA A 108 4.38 -10.94 12.80
C ALA A 108 5.49 -11.00 13.87
N SER A 109 5.66 -9.93 14.63
CA SER A 109 6.62 -9.88 15.75
C SER A 109 6.16 -10.78 16.90
N MET A 110 4.85 -10.81 17.22
CA MET A 110 4.28 -11.75 18.19
C MET A 110 4.38 -13.21 17.71
N ALA A 111 4.31 -13.42 16.39
CA ALA A 111 4.56 -14.69 15.74
C ALA A 111 6.07 -15.02 15.59
N ASN A 112 6.98 -14.30 16.26
CA ASN A 112 8.43 -14.57 16.22
C ASN A 112 9.01 -14.67 14.80
N VAL A 113 8.64 -13.74 13.90
CA VAL A 113 9.17 -13.71 12.53
C VAL A 113 10.71 -13.69 12.52
N SER A 114 11.31 -14.49 11.64
CA SER A 114 12.77 -14.63 11.56
C SER A 114 13.53 -13.36 11.18
N ASP A 115 12.93 -12.51 10.34
CA ASP A 115 13.51 -11.22 9.94
C ASP A 115 12.39 -10.19 9.72
N VAL A 116 12.24 -9.29 10.70
CA VAL A 116 11.24 -8.21 10.67
C VAL A 116 11.55 -7.19 9.56
N GLU A 117 12.81 -6.91 9.28
CA GLU A 117 13.21 -5.90 8.29
C GLU A 117 13.00 -6.42 6.87
N GLN A 118 13.29 -7.70 6.64
CA GLN A 118 12.89 -8.37 5.40
C GLN A 118 11.37 -8.30 5.25
N PHE A 119 10.59 -8.69 6.25
CA PHE A 119 9.12 -8.63 6.22
C PHE A 119 8.55 -7.23 5.90
N ARG A 120 9.20 -6.17 6.39
CA ARG A 120 8.84 -4.77 6.06
C ARG A 120 9.07 -4.40 4.61
N THR A 121 10.05 -5.02 3.96
CA THR A 121 10.47 -4.71 2.58
C THR A 121 9.92 -5.69 1.55
N THR A 122 9.52 -6.89 1.97
CA THR A 122 8.90 -7.89 1.10
C THR A 122 7.55 -7.37 0.60
N GLY A 123 7.46 -7.17 -0.72
CA GLY A 123 6.30 -6.61 -1.40
C GLY A 123 6.08 -7.29 -2.74
N LEU A 124 5.03 -6.87 -3.44
CA LEU A 124 4.78 -7.32 -4.81
C LEU A 124 5.75 -6.63 -5.79
N PRO A 125 6.19 -7.32 -6.86
CA PRO A 125 6.93 -6.66 -7.92
C PRO A 125 6.09 -5.52 -8.49
N LYS A 126 6.73 -4.37 -8.71
CA LYS A 126 6.06 -3.21 -9.29
C LYS A 126 5.72 -3.49 -10.75
N GLU A 127 4.44 -3.61 -11.05
CA GLU A 127 3.97 -3.67 -12.43
C GLU A 127 4.03 -2.26 -13.03
N GLU A 128 4.86 -2.08 -14.06
CA GLU A 128 4.84 -0.86 -14.85
C GLU A 128 3.54 -0.82 -15.67
N LYS A 129 2.65 0.12 -15.33
CA LYS A 129 1.44 0.38 -16.12
C LYS A 129 1.85 1.06 -17.42
N GLN A 130 1.32 0.58 -18.54
CA GLN A 130 1.53 1.25 -19.83
C GLN A 130 0.96 2.66 -19.80
N PRO A 131 1.62 3.64 -20.46
CA PRO A 131 1.09 4.98 -20.56
C PRO A 131 -0.27 4.96 -21.28
N VAL A 132 -1.21 5.73 -20.76
CA VAL A 132 -2.49 5.95 -21.44
C VAL A 132 -2.25 7.01 -22.51
N GLU A 133 -2.16 6.58 -23.76
CA GLU A 133 -1.99 7.45 -24.92
C GLU A 133 -3.33 7.69 -25.61
N GLY A 134 -3.61 8.95 -25.95
CA GLY A 134 -4.86 9.33 -26.60
C GLY A 134 -4.94 10.84 -26.87
N THR A 135 -5.96 11.24 -27.61
CA THR A 135 -6.30 12.65 -27.84
C THR A 135 -7.68 12.90 -27.24
N TRP A 136 -7.78 13.96 -26.46
CA TRP A 136 -9.01 14.43 -25.84
C TRP A 136 -9.13 15.93 -26.06
N ASP A 137 -10.35 16.41 -26.17
CA ASP A 137 -10.63 17.85 -26.26
C ASP A 137 -10.37 18.53 -24.92
N VAL A 138 -10.67 17.84 -23.81
CA VAL A 138 -10.48 18.34 -22.45
C VAL A 138 -9.88 17.25 -21.56
N VAL A 139 -8.81 17.60 -20.83
CA VAL A 139 -8.21 16.75 -19.78
C VAL A 139 -8.37 17.43 -18.43
N ILE A 140 -8.94 16.73 -17.46
CA ILE A 140 -9.23 17.21 -16.11
C ILE A 140 -8.40 16.42 -15.11
N VAL A 141 -7.65 17.15 -14.27
CA VAL A 141 -6.79 16.56 -13.24
C VAL A 141 -7.44 16.75 -11.87
N GLY A 142 -7.89 15.65 -11.28
CA GLY A 142 -8.61 15.58 -10.01
C GLY A 142 -10.10 15.33 -10.21
N ALA A 143 -10.60 14.22 -9.67
CA ALA A 143 -12.01 13.83 -9.72
C ALA A 143 -12.78 14.30 -8.47
N GLY A 144 -12.44 15.47 -7.93
CA GLY A 144 -13.22 16.13 -6.87
C GLY A 144 -14.50 16.77 -7.39
N GLY A 145 -15.30 17.40 -6.52
CA GLY A 145 -16.57 18.03 -6.92
C GLY A 145 -16.43 19.03 -8.07
N ALA A 146 -15.39 19.87 -8.04
CA ALA A 146 -15.11 20.82 -9.11
C ALA A 146 -14.69 20.13 -10.43
N GLY A 147 -13.83 19.11 -10.36
CA GLY A 147 -13.35 18.38 -11.53
C GLY A 147 -14.47 17.59 -12.21
N MET A 148 -15.31 16.93 -11.42
CA MET A 148 -16.47 16.20 -11.95
C MET A 148 -17.55 17.14 -12.51
N ALA A 149 -17.77 18.30 -11.89
CA ALA A 149 -18.69 19.32 -12.43
C ALA A 149 -18.17 19.88 -13.77
N ALA A 150 -16.87 20.18 -13.86
CA ALA A 150 -16.23 20.61 -15.10
C ALA A 150 -16.30 19.52 -16.18
N ALA A 151 -16.11 18.26 -15.79
CA ALA A 151 -16.19 17.12 -16.70
C ALA A 151 -17.60 16.96 -17.27
N ALA A 152 -18.61 17.05 -16.42
CA ALA A 152 -20.01 16.97 -16.82
C ALA A 152 -20.39 18.10 -17.79
N GLU A 153 -19.97 19.34 -17.52
CA GLU A 153 -20.23 20.48 -18.40
C GLU A 153 -19.53 20.32 -19.75
N ALA A 154 -18.23 19.97 -19.76
CA ALA A 154 -17.48 19.77 -20.99
C ALA A 154 -18.08 18.64 -21.85
N ALA A 155 -18.50 17.53 -21.22
CA ALA A 155 -19.16 16.43 -21.91
C ALA A 155 -20.53 16.80 -22.49
N GLN A 156 -21.32 17.62 -21.77
CA GLN A 156 -22.61 18.12 -22.27
C GLN A 156 -22.46 19.02 -23.51
N GLN A 157 -21.32 19.69 -23.66
CA GLN A 157 -20.97 20.47 -24.85
C GLN A 157 -20.46 19.61 -26.02
N GLY A 158 -20.44 18.28 -25.87
CA GLY A 158 -20.03 17.33 -26.91
C GLY A 158 -18.52 17.06 -26.99
N ASN A 159 -17.74 17.55 -26.03
CA ASN A 159 -16.30 17.30 -25.98
C ASN A 159 -15.97 15.89 -25.48
N THR A 160 -14.89 15.31 -25.98
CA THR A 160 -14.27 14.12 -25.38
C THR A 160 -13.47 14.53 -24.14
N VAL A 161 -13.79 13.92 -22.99
CA VAL A 161 -13.22 14.32 -21.70
C VAL A 161 -12.47 13.15 -21.06
N LEU A 162 -11.22 13.40 -20.68
CA LEU A 162 -10.45 12.51 -19.79
C LEU A 162 -10.39 13.12 -18.39
N VAL A 163 -10.79 12.35 -17.38
CA VAL A 163 -10.58 12.72 -15.97
C VAL A 163 -9.53 11.78 -15.38
N ILE A 164 -8.50 12.35 -14.76
CA ILE A 164 -7.47 11.59 -14.04
C ILE A 164 -7.53 11.89 -12.54
N GLU A 165 -7.46 10.85 -11.71
CA GLU A 165 -7.43 10.94 -10.26
C GLU A 165 -6.28 10.08 -9.74
N LYS A 166 -5.55 10.61 -8.75
CA LYS A 166 -4.40 9.93 -8.14
C LYS A 166 -4.79 9.07 -6.95
N ASN A 167 -5.90 9.41 -6.30
CA ASN A 167 -6.42 8.67 -5.15
C ASN A 167 -7.00 7.33 -5.61
N ALA A 168 -7.09 6.38 -4.68
CA ALA A 168 -7.77 5.11 -4.94
C ALA A 168 -9.27 5.28 -5.23
N GLU A 169 -9.82 6.45 -4.88
CA GLU A 169 -11.22 6.80 -5.01
C GLU A 169 -11.42 8.26 -5.44
N ILE A 170 -12.51 8.52 -6.16
CA ILE A 170 -12.90 9.85 -6.63
C ILE A 170 -13.53 10.70 -5.51
N GLY A 171 -13.64 12.00 -5.71
CA GLY A 171 -14.35 12.93 -4.84
C GLY A 171 -13.45 13.71 -3.87
N GLY A 172 -12.31 13.15 -3.44
CA GLY A 172 -11.34 13.87 -2.59
C GLY A 172 -11.98 14.50 -1.35
N ASN A 173 -11.64 15.76 -1.04
CA ASN A 173 -12.25 16.45 0.11
C ASN A 173 -13.78 16.65 -0.04
N THR A 174 -14.32 16.61 -1.27
CA THR A 174 -15.77 16.70 -1.48
C THR A 174 -16.50 15.52 -0.84
N LEU A 175 -15.89 14.32 -0.75
CA LEU A 175 -16.50 13.15 -0.10
C LEU A 175 -16.82 13.37 1.38
N VAL A 176 -15.96 14.12 2.07
CA VAL A 176 -16.06 14.35 3.52
C VAL A 176 -16.65 15.73 3.85
N SER A 177 -17.16 16.44 2.84
CA SER A 177 -17.78 17.76 2.99
C SER A 177 -19.24 17.61 3.40
N GLY A 178 -19.54 17.74 4.71
CA GLY A 178 -20.89 17.64 5.27
C GLY A 178 -21.54 18.96 5.68
N GLY A 179 -20.94 20.11 5.33
CA GLY A 179 -21.46 21.43 5.72
C GLY A 179 -22.81 21.73 5.07
N ILE A 180 -23.76 22.23 5.86
CA ILE A 180 -25.05 22.75 5.39
C ILE A 180 -24.84 24.21 4.94
N PHE A 181 -25.46 24.64 3.84
CA PHE A 181 -25.68 26.06 3.60
C PHE A 181 -26.55 26.58 4.76
N GLN A 182 -25.96 27.42 5.62
CA GLN A 182 -26.71 28.28 6.54
C GLN A 182 -27.07 29.59 5.85
#